data_AF-A0A7W8F0K1-F1
#
_entry.id   AF-A0A7W8F0K1-F1
#
_cell.length_a   1.000
_cell.length_b   1.000
_cell.length_c   1.000
_cell.angle_alpha   90.00
_cell.angle_beta   90.00
_cell.angle_gamma   90.00
#
_symmetry.space_group_name_H-M   'P 1'
#
loop_
_entity.id
_entity.type
_entity.pdbx_description
1 polymer ?
#
loop_
_entity_poly.entity_id
_entity_poly.type
_entity_poly.pdbx_seq_one_letter_code
_entity_poly.pdbx_strand_id
1 'polypeptide(L)'
;MTTHARDTAGRDTARAASARGADGRIPAARYAVLPIAPAVLEQLRRRDDAGRPAEPYTDPEGDAPLRCCLRPSRAGERIALVSYAPLRRWAAATGARPGAYEELGPVFVHGEECEGPAEGTGYPFARPGALRNLRYYDAAGRICDGRLLELPEAADEAVGRALGEAFADPGVALVHVRAVEYGCFHYEVRRPAGR
;
A
#
# COMPACT_ATOMS: atom_id res chain seq x y z
N MET A 1 45.20 -33.79 24.54
CA MET A 1 44.57 -33.85 23.20
C MET A 1 43.17 -34.42 23.38
N THR A 2 42.17 -33.56 23.46
CA THR A 2 40.75 -33.94 23.47
C THR A 2 39.96 -32.72 23.03
N THR A 3 39.59 -32.70 21.76
CA THR A 3 38.81 -31.63 21.12
C THR A 3 37.37 -32.08 21.05
N HIS A 4 36.46 -31.34 21.69
CA HIS A 4 35.02 -31.52 21.55
C HIS A 4 34.53 -30.85 20.26
N ALA A 5 34.15 -31.63 19.26
CA ALA A 5 33.31 -31.18 18.16
C ALA A 5 31.85 -31.55 18.50
N ARG A 6 30.99 -30.53 18.61
CA ARG A 6 29.54 -30.69 18.63
C ARG A 6 29.06 -30.46 17.21
N ASP A 7 28.52 -31.51 16.60
CA ASP A 7 27.85 -31.43 15.31
C ASP A 7 26.34 -31.60 15.49
N THR A 8 25.61 -30.82 14.71
CA THR A 8 24.22 -30.41 14.85
C THR A 8 23.24 -31.50 14.43
N ALA A 9 22.36 -31.91 15.35
CA ALA A 9 21.21 -32.76 15.04
C ALA A 9 20.12 -31.92 14.37
N GLY A 10 19.87 -32.23 13.08
CA GLY A 10 18.68 -31.81 12.35
C GLY A 10 17.41 -32.33 13.02
N ARG A 11 16.36 -31.51 12.99
CA ARG A 11 14.99 -31.94 13.25
C ARG A 11 14.08 -31.35 12.18
N ASP A 12 13.43 -32.28 11.49
CA ASP A 12 12.48 -32.10 10.41
C ASP A 12 11.38 -31.11 10.77
N THR A 13 11.28 -30.06 9.95
CA THR A 13 10.10 -29.20 9.83
C THR A 13 9.06 -29.89 8.95
N ALA A 14 8.14 -30.65 9.57
CA ALA A 14 7.00 -31.20 8.85
C ALA A 14 5.74 -31.24 9.72
N ARG A 15 5.04 -30.09 9.85
CA ARG A 15 3.57 -29.97 9.80
C ARG A 15 3.11 -28.58 10.20
N ALA A 16 2.64 -27.81 9.21
CA ALA A 16 1.61 -26.81 9.40
C ALA A 16 0.80 -26.72 8.10
N ALA A 17 -0.04 -27.73 7.89
CA ALA A 17 -1.06 -27.70 6.86
C ALA A 17 -2.38 -27.28 7.50
N SER A 18 -3.01 -26.29 6.86
CA SER A 18 -4.45 -26.02 6.81
C SER A 18 -5.08 -25.15 7.89
N ALA A 19 -5.28 -23.88 7.50
CA ALA A 19 -6.57 -23.21 7.66
C ALA A 19 -6.94 -22.50 6.33
N ARG A 20 -7.08 -23.28 5.25
CA ARG A 20 -7.73 -22.80 4.02
C ARG A 20 -9.24 -22.95 4.21
N GLY A 21 -9.95 -21.82 4.31
CA GLY A 21 -11.41 -21.81 4.22
C GLY A 21 -11.87 -22.41 2.89
N ALA A 22 -12.99 -23.12 2.90
CA ALA A 22 -13.47 -24.06 1.87
C ALA A 22 -13.82 -23.48 0.48
N ASP A 23 -13.47 -22.22 0.19
CA ASP A 23 -13.66 -21.57 -1.12
C ASP A 23 -12.37 -20.92 -1.67
N GLY A 24 -11.30 -20.78 -0.87
CA GLY A 24 -10.07 -20.11 -1.32
C GLY A 24 -10.26 -18.64 -1.76
N ARG A 25 -11.46 -18.07 -1.63
CA ARG A 25 -11.77 -16.69 -2.01
C ARG A 25 -11.38 -15.74 -0.89
N ILE A 26 -10.45 -14.84 -1.19
CA ILE A 26 -10.10 -13.73 -0.30
C ILE A 26 -11.34 -12.82 -0.22
N PRO A 27 -11.89 -12.55 0.99
CA PRO A 27 -13.00 -11.62 1.12
C PRO A 27 -12.60 -10.25 0.59
N ALA A 28 -13.49 -9.60 -0.14
CA ALA A 28 -13.26 -8.23 -0.62
C ALA A 28 -12.95 -7.31 0.57
N ALA A 29 -12.02 -6.36 0.39
CA ALA A 29 -11.65 -5.40 1.41
C ALA A 29 -12.89 -4.66 1.96
N ARG A 30 -13.07 -4.66 3.29
CA ARG A 30 -14.19 -3.98 3.97
C ARG A 30 -14.22 -2.47 3.66
N TYR A 31 -13.04 -1.88 3.49
CA TYR A 31 -12.87 -0.48 3.13
C TYR A 31 -12.28 -0.40 1.72
N ALA A 32 -12.88 0.43 0.87
CA ALA A 32 -12.41 0.65 -0.49
C ALA A 32 -11.01 1.28 -0.49
N VAL A 33 -10.07 0.59 -1.15
CA VAL A 33 -8.71 1.09 -1.39
C VAL A 33 -8.69 1.88 -2.68
N LEU A 34 -8.04 3.04 -2.67
CA LEU A 34 -7.98 3.92 -3.83
C LEU A 34 -6.62 3.79 -4.55
N PRO A 35 -6.59 3.34 -5.81
CA PRO A 35 -5.40 3.51 -6.65
C PRO A 35 -5.19 5.00 -6.94
N ILE A 36 -4.03 5.34 -7.49
CA ILE A 36 -3.86 6.67 -8.09
C ILE A 36 -4.85 6.79 -9.26
N ALA A 37 -5.68 7.84 -9.23
CA ALA A 37 -6.75 8.02 -10.20
C ALA A 37 -6.21 8.08 -11.65
N PRO A 38 -6.94 7.54 -12.66
CA PRO A 38 -6.48 7.48 -14.05
C PRO A 38 -6.00 8.81 -14.63
N ALA A 39 -6.75 9.91 -14.40
CA ALA A 39 -6.36 11.24 -14.85
C ALA A 39 -5.05 11.74 -14.21
N VAL A 40 -4.79 11.36 -12.96
CA VAL A 40 -3.53 11.66 -12.28
C VAL A 40 -2.40 10.80 -12.84
N LEU A 41 -2.64 9.53 -13.13
CA LEU A 41 -1.65 8.65 -13.76
C LEU A 41 -1.24 9.18 -15.14
N GLU A 42 -2.18 9.68 -15.94
CA GLU A 42 -1.85 10.31 -17.23
C GLU A 42 -0.88 11.48 -17.05
N GLN A 43 -1.12 12.34 -16.06
CA GLN A 43 -0.22 13.46 -15.75
C GLN A 43 1.15 12.95 -15.31
N LEU A 44 1.20 12.00 -14.36
CA LEU A 44 2.44 11.47 -13.80
C LEU A 44 3.31 10.77 -14.85
N ARG A 45 2.71 10.15 -15.88
CA ARG A 45 3.45 9.55 -17.02
C ARG A 45 4.09 10.58 -17.95
N ARG A 46 3.69 11.85 -17.85
CA ARG A 46 4.30 12.97 -18.61
C ARG A 46 5.26 13.75 -17.73
N ARG A 47 4.81 14.15 -16.54
CA ARG A 47 5.57 14.94 -15.58
C ARG A 47 5.08 14.66 -14.15
N ASP A 48 5.99 14.29 -13.27
CA ASP A 48 5.69 13.93 -11.90
C ASP A 48 5.37 15.16 -11.02
N ASP A 49 5.00 14.93 -9.75
CA ASP A 49 4.64 16.00 -8.82
C ASP A 49 5.81 16.89 -8.39
N ALA A 50 7.04 16.53 -8.74
CA ALA A 50 8.23 17.35 -8.59
C ALA A 50 8.56 18.15 -9.86
N GLY A 51 7.75 18.04 -10.90
CA GLY A 51 7.99 18.69 -12.18
C GLY A 51 9.02 17.97 -13.06
N ARG A 52 9.38 16.72 -12.79
CA ARG A 52 10.34 15.93 -13.58
C ARG A 52 9.62 15.08 -14.63
N PRO A 53 10.16 14.91 -15.85
CA PRO A 53 9.58 13.98 -16.81
C PRO A 53 9.63 12.55 -16.24
N ALA A 54 8.64 11.72 -16.57
CA ALA A 54 8.71 10.30 -16.24
C ALA A 54 9.69 9.60 -17.20
N GLU A 55 10.48 8.67 -16.65
CA GLU A 55 11.43 7.85 -17.40
C GLU A 55 11.04 6.38 -17.26
N PRO A 56 10.16 5.85 -18.14
CA PRO A 56 9.78 4.45 -18.08
C PRO A 56 10.93 3.51 -18.46
N TYR A 57 11.03 2.40 -17.76
CA TYR A 57 11.99 1.33 -18.01
C TYR A 57 11.34 -0.05 -17.86
N THR A 58 11.97 -1.07 -18.42
CA THR A 58 11.52 -2.46 -18.24
C THR A 58 12.01 -2.97 -16.90
N ASP A 59 11.09 -3.42 -16.06
CA ASP A 59 11.41 -4.06 -14.78
C ASP A 59 11.95 -5.47 -15.01
N PRO A 60 13.24 -5.76 -14.74
CA PRO A 60 13.79 -7.09 -14.98
C PRO A 60 13.40 -8.11 -13.91
N GLU A 61 13.05 -7.66 -12.70
CA GLU A 61 12.84 -8.51 -11.53
C GLU A 61 11.35 -8.70 -11.24
N GLY A 62 10.55 -7.65 -11.35
CA GLY A 62 9.18 -7.62 -10.86
C GLY A 62 9.10 -7.18 -9.41
N ASP A 63 7.94 -7.44 -8.78
CA ASP A 63 7.64 -7.14 -7.38
C ASP A 63 7.61 -5.67 -6.97
N ALA A 64 7.86 -4.73 -7.90
CA ALA A 64 7.69 -3.31 -7.67
C ALA A 64 6.22 -3.01 -7.33
N PRO A 65 5.90 -2.37 -6.18
CA PRO A 65 4.52 -2.17 -5.78
C PRO A 65 3.83 -1.09 -6.62
N LEU A 66 2.99 -1.47 -7.60
CA LEU A 66 2.39 -0.53 -8.54
C LEU A 66 1.17 0.17 -7.97
N ARG A 67 1.13 1.51 -8.02
CA ARG A 67 0.04 2.32 -7.45
C ARG A 67 -1.12 2.58 -8.40
N CYS A 68 -0.95 2.22 -9.68
CA CYS A 68 -2.01 2.30 -10.69
C CYS A 68 -3.00 1.13 -10.59
N CYS A 69 -2.51 -0.09 -10.39
CA CYS A 69 -3.33 -1.30 -10.31
C CYS A 69 -3.25 -2.04 -8.95
N LEU A 70 -2.48 -1.51 -8.00
CA LEU A 70 -2.38 -2.05 -6.63
C LEU A 70 -1.90 -3.51 -6.55
N ARG A 71 -1.13 -3.95 -7.55
CA ARG A 71 -0.43 -5.24 -7.54
C ARG A 71 1.08 -5.04 -7.69
N PRO A 72 1.89 -6.04 -7.34
CA PRO A 72 3.30 -6.04 -7.73
C PRO A 72 3.44 -6.08 -9.26
N SER A 73 4.50 -5.46 -9.78
CA SER A 73 4.89 -5.61 -11.18
C SER A 73 5.30 -7.05 -11.48
N ARG A 74 5.25 -7.41 -12.75
CA ARG A 74 5.86 -8.65 -13.26
C ARG A 74 7.16 -8.31 -13.98
N ALA A 75 8.12 -9.23 -13.94
CA ALA A 75 9.30 -9.13 -14.78
C ALA A 75 8.90 -8.93 -16.26
N GLY A 76 9.56 -7.99 -16.93
CA GLY A 76 9.28 -7.56 -18.30
C GLY A 76 8.27 -6.43 -18.43
N GLU A 77 7.58 -6.02 -17.36
CA GLU A 77 6.63 -4.90 -17.44
C GLU A 77 7.35 -3.55 -17.55
N ARG A 78 6.77 -2.63 -18.34
CA ARG A 78 7.24 -1.25 -18.44
C ARG A 78 6.67 -0.43 -17.29
N ILE A 79 7.55 0.01 -16.39
CA ILE A 79 7.19 0.77 -15.18
C ILE A 79 7.96 2.08 -15.14
N ALA A 80 7.53 3.02 -14.30
CA ALA A 80 8.23 4.25 -14.01
C ALA A 80 8.21 4.51 -12.49
N LEU A 81 9.32 5.03 -11.97
CA LEU A 81 9.40 5.57 -10.62
C LEU A 81 9.16 7.08 -10.69
N VAL A 82 8.05 7.55 -10.10
CA VAL A 82 7.63 8.95 -10.17
C VAL A 82 7.47 9.54 -8.78
N SER A 83 7.68 10.85 -8.64
CA SER A 83 7.33 11.56 -7.42
C SER A 83 5.84 11.84 -7.37
N TYR A 84 5.21 11.51 -6.25
CA TYR A 84 3.77 11.65 -6.05
C TYR A 84 3.44 12.27 -4.70
N ALA A 85 2.53 13.23 -4.71
CA ALA A 85 1.99 13.92 -3.54
C ALA A 85 0.51 13.56 -3.36
N PRO A 86 0.17 12.58 -2.50
CA PRO A 86 -1.20 12.11 -2.35
C PRO A 86 -2.14 13.18 -1.78
N LEU A 87 -1.70 13.94 -0.77
CA LEU A 87 -2.52 14.99 -0.16
C LEU A 87 -2.78 16.17 -1.10
N ARG A 88 -1.95 16.38 -2.14
CA ARG A 88 -2.25 17.36 -3.19
C ARG A 88 -3.53 16.99 -3.94
N ARG A 89 -3.83 15.69 -4.09
CA ARG A 89 -5.06 15.20 -4.74
C ARG A 89 -6.27 15.37 -3.82
N TRP A 90 -6.10 15.13 -2.53
CA TRP A 90 -7.11 15.45 -1.52
C TRP A 90 -7.44 16.95 -1.50
N ALA A 91 -6.42 17.81 -1.45
CA ALA A 91 -6.56 19.26 -1.47
C ALA A 91 -7.30 19.76 -2.72
N ALA A 92 -6.92 19.26 -3.91
CA ALA A 92 -7.58 19.61 -5.16
C ALA A 92 -9.07 19.21 -5.18
N ALA A 93 -9.43 18.07 -4.58
CA ALA A 93 -10.80 17.58 -4.57
C ALA A 93 -11.69 18.25 -3.51
N THR A 94 -11.12 18.77 -2.43
CA THR A 94 -11.88 19.19 -1.23
C THR A 94 -11.67 20.65 -0.83
N GLY A 95 -10.69 21.33 -1.41
CA GLY A 95 -10.26 22.67 -0.97
C GLY A 95 -9.42 22.67 0.32
N ALA A 96 -9.04 21.49 0.82
CA ALA A 96 -8.18 21.35 1.99
C ALA A 96 -6.81 22.01 1.80
N ARG A 97 -6.17 22.39 2.91
CA ARG A 97 -4.85 23.03 2.93
C ARG A 97 -3.91 22.24 3.86
N PRO A 98 -3.35 21.11 3.37
CA PRO A 98 -2.50 20.22 4.19
C PRO A 98 -1.21 20.90 4.68
N GLY A 99 -0.74 21.95 3.99
CA GLY A 99 0.46 22.69 4.40
C GLY A 99 1.69 21.79 4.39
N ALA A 100 2.46 21.80 5.49
CA ALA A 100 3.66 20.98 5.63
C ALA A 100 3.40 19.46 5.56
N TYR A 101 2.15 19.02 5.70
CA TYR A 101 1.78 17.62 5.53
C TYR A 101 1.61 17.20 4.06
N GLU A 102 1.68 18.13 3.09
CA GLU A 102 1.72 17.79 1.66
C GLU A 102 3.07 17.15 1.28
N GLU A 103 3.25 15.91 1.71
CA GLU A 103 4.46 15.15 1.43
C GLU A 103 4.54 14.73 -0.04
N LEU A 104 5.78 14.68 -0.53
CA LEU A 104 6.15 14.18 -1.85
C LEU A 104 7.06 12.95 -1.66
N GLY A 105 6.73 11.84 -2.32
CA GLY A 105 7.52 10.61 -2.22
C GLY A 105 7.47 9.77 -3.49
N PRO A 106 8.39 8.80 -3.63
CA PRO A 106 8.46 7.96 -4.82
C PRO A 106 7.35 6.89 -4.82
N VAL A 107 6.76 6.65 -5.99
CA VAL A 107 5.84 5.53 -6.24
C VAL A 107 6.12 4.90 -7.61
N PHE A 108 5.92 3.59 -7.70
CA PHE A 108 5.94 2.90 -8.99
C PHE A 108 4.56 2.94 -9.65
N VAL A 109 4.54 3.17 -10.95
CA VAL A 109 3.36 3.08 -11.83
C VAL A 109 3.74 2.40 -13.13
N HIS A 110 2.78 1.86 -13.88
CA HIS A 110 3.04 1.44 -15.26
C HIS A 110 3.40 2.66 -16.11
N GLY A 111 4.41 2.50 -16.97
CA GLY A 111 4.86 3.52 -17.90
C GLY A 111 3.84 3.85 -19.00
N GLU A 112 2.88 2.95 -19.19
CA GLU A 112 1.80 3.05 -20.18
C GLU A 112 0.44 2.94 -19.47
N GLU A 113 -0.64 3.12 -20.24
CA GLU A 113 -2.01 2.97 -19.72
C GLU A 113 -2.20 1.61 -19.04
N CYS A 114 -2.99 1.62 -17.98
CA CYS A 114 -3.18 0.47 -17.09
C CYS A 114 -4.66 0.33 -16.82
N GLU A 115 -5.17 -0.91 -16.85
CA GLU A 115 -6.58 -1.24 -16.62
C GLU A 115 -7.03 -0.95 -15.17
N GLY A 116 -6.09 -0.73 -14.26
CA GLY A 116 -6.36 -0.48 -12.85
C GLY A 116 -6.42 -1.77 -12.03
N PRO A 117 -6.93 -1.70 -10.78
CA PRO A 117 -6.99 -2.86 -9.90
C PRO A 117 -8.05 -3.86 -10.37
N ALA A 118 -7.74 -5.15 -10.26
CA ALA A 118 -8.71 -6.22 -10.47
C ALA A 118 -9.74 -6.24 -9.31
N GLU A 119 -10.98 -6.62 -9.60
CA GLU A 119 -12.02 -6.72 -8.58
C GLU A 119 -11.72 -7.83 -7.55
N GLY A 120 -12.20 -7.63 -6.31
CA GLY A 120 -12.24 -8.69 -5.30
C GLY A 120 -10.90 -9.03 -4.64
N THR A 121 -9.86 -8.21 -4.79
CA THR A 121 -8.62 -8.38 -4.04
C THR A 121 -8.81 -7.86 -2.60
N GLY A 122 -8.15 -8.50 -1.63
CA GLY A 122 -8.01 -7.98 -0.27
C GLY A 122 -7.24 -6.64 -0.23
N TYR A 123 -6.60 -6.34 0.89
CA TYR A 123 -5.77 -5.15 1.02
C TYR A 123 -4.46 -5.31 0.23
N PRO A 124 -4.12 -4.36 -0.66
CA PRO A 124 -2.91 -4.45 -1.47
C PRO A 124 -1.65 -4.59 -0.62
N PHE A 125 -0.72 -5.43 -1.07
CA PHE A 125 0.57 -5.62 -0.42
C PHE A 125 0.47 -6.10 1.04
N ALA A 126 -0.67 -6.61 1.47
CA ALA A 126 -0.82 -7.23 2.78
C ALA A 126 -0.25 -8.65 2.72
N ARG A 127 0.90 -8.86 3.35
CA ARG A 127 1.53 -10.19 3.51
C ARG A 127 1.99 -10.36 4.95
N PRO A 128 1.95 -11.58 5.51
CA PRO A 128 2.43 -11.84 6.86
C PRO A 128 3.86 -11.35 7.07
N GLY A 129 4.14 -10.81 8.25
CA GLY A 129 5.43 -10.24 8.65
C GLY A 129 5.74 -8.85 8.08
N ALA A 130 4.93 -8.32 7.15
CA ALA A 130 5.18 -6.99 6.62
C ALA A 130 4.75 -5.89 7.61
N LEU A 131 5.52 -4.79 7.64
CA LEU A 131 5.28 -3.66 8.53
C LEU A 131 4.56 -2.52 7.78
N ARG A 132 3.43 -2.05 8.29
CA ARG A 132 2.66 -0.95 7.70
C ARG A 132 2.56 0.21 8.67
N ASN A 133 2.79 1.40 8.14
CA ASN A 133 2.50 2.65 8.83
C ASN A 133 1.17 3.18 8.27
N LEU A 134 0.16 3.30 9.13
CA LEU A 134 -1.08 3.95 8.80
C LEU A 134 -1.04 5.36 9.38
N ARG A 135 -1.21 6.38 8.54
CA ARG A 135 -1.32 7.78 8.98
C ARG A 135 -2.74 8.26 8.81
N TYR A 136 -3.30 8.82 9.86
CA TYR A 136 -4.69 9.26 9.89
C TYR A 136 -4.70 10.76 9.65
N TYR A 137 -5.55 11.19 8.73
CA TYR A 137 -5.67 12.59 8.38
C TYR A 137 -7.08 13.11 8.65
N ASP A 138 -7.15 14.31 9.18
CA ASP A 138 -8.40 15.07 9.27
C ASP A 138 -8.86 15.57 7.89
N ALA A 139 -10.05 16.19 7.83
CA ALA A 139 -10.59 16.72 6.59
C ALA A 139 -9.74 17.84 5.97
N ALA A 140 -8.92 18.53 6.78
CA ALA A 140 -8.00 19.56 6.31
C ALA A 140 -6.67 19.01 5.78
N GLY A 141 -6.48 17.68 5.83
CA GLY A 141 -5.25 17.01 5.39
C GLY A 141 -4.12 17.10 6.41
N ARG A 142 -4.42 17.32 7.69
CA ARG A 142 -3.43 17.29 8.77
C ARG A 142 -3.40 15.91 9.41
N ILE A 143 -2.19 15.45 9.75
CA ILE A 143 -2.05 14.21 10.52
C ILE A 143 -2.66 14.43 11.91
N CYS A 144 -3.67 13.64 12.26
CA CYS A 144 -4.32 13.68 13.57
C CYS A 144 -3.88 12.51 14.48
N ASP A 145 -3.48 11.37 13.90
CA ASP A 145 -2.99 10.20 14.62
C ASP A 145 -2.31 9.22 13.64
N GLY A 146 -1.86 8.06 14.12
CA GLY A 146 -1.34 6.99 13.28
C GLY A 146 -1.08 5.68 14.01
N ARG A 147 -0.74 4.64 13.26
CA ARG A 147 -0.50 3.30 13.79
C ARG A 147 0.58 2.55 13.03
N LEU A 148 1.47 1.91 13.77
CA LEU A 148 2.34 0.86 13.26
C LEU A 148 1.60 -0.48 13.35
N LEU A 149 1.62 -1.24 12.26
CA LEU A 149 1.01 -2.55 12.18
C LEU A 149 2.04 -3.56 11.66
N GLU A 150 2.30 -4.61 12.44
CA GLU A 150 2.93 -5.83 11.95
C GLU A 150 1.83 -6.78 11.50
N LEU A 151 1.88 -7.19 10.23
CA LEU A 151 0.80 -7.99 9.65
C LEU A 151 0.92 -9.46 10.08
N PRO A 152 -0.11 -10.02 10.76
CA PRO A 152 -0.14 -11.44 11.10
C PRO A 152 -0.50 -12.28 9.87
N GLU A 153 -0.65 -13.60 10.06
CA GLU A 153 -1.14 -14.52 9.02
C GLU A 153 -2.47 -14.05 8.40
N ALA A 154 -3.41 -13.59 9.23
CA ALA A 154 -4.65 -12.97 8.80
C ALA A 154 -4.46 -11.48 8.45
N ALA A 155 -3.56 -11.20 7.49
CA ALA A 155 -3.12 -9.84 7.17
C ALA A 155 -4.27 -8.90 6.77
N ASP A 156 -5.20 -9.37 5.92
CA ASP A 156 -6.35 -8.57 5.46
C ASP A 156 -7.29 -8.18 6.61
N GLU A 157 -7.57 -9.11 7.53
CA GLU A 157 -8.40 -8.84 8.70
C GLU A 157 -7.74 -7.82 9.63
N ALA A 158 -6.41 -7.90 9.79
CA ALA A 158 -5.65 -6.97 10.61
C ALA A 158 -5.70 -5.55 10.03
N VAL A 159 -5.52 -5.39 8.71
CA VAL A 159 -5.65 -4.08 8.03
C VAL A 159 -7.09 -3.57 8.16
N GLY A 160 -8.09 -4.40 7.88
CA GLY A 160 -9.50 -4.02 7.97
C GLY A 160 -9.91 -3.60 9.39
N ARG A 161 -9.41 -4.29 10.42
CA ARG A 161 -9.61 -3.92 11.83
C ARG A 161 -8.94 -2.58 12.14
N ALA A 162 -7.69 -2.39 11.73
CA ALA A 162 -6.96 -1.15 11.99
C ALA A 162 -7.61 0.07 11.34
N LEU A 163 -8.15 -0.09 10.12
CA LEU A 163 -8.94 0.94 9.46
C LEU A 163 -10.27 1.18 10.19
N GLY A 164 -10.92 0.13 10.69
CA GLY A 164 -12.14 0.27 11.50
C GLY A 164 -11.93 1.02 12.80
N GLU A 165 -10.82 0.77 13.48
CA GLU A 165 -10.41 1.53 14.68
C GLU A 165 -10.08 2.98 14.33
N ALA A 166 -9.35 3.24 13.24
CA ALA A 166 -9.06 4.60 12.79
C ALA A 166 -10.34 5.38 12.48
N PHE A 167 -11.28 4.78 11.75
CA PHE A 167 -12.53 5.44 11.39
C PHE A 167 -13.57 5.44 12.53
N ALA A 168 -13.30 4.85 13.69
CA ALA A 168 -14.16 4.99 14.87
C ALA A 168 -14.14 6.42 15.42
N ASP A 169 -13.02 7.14 15.27
CA ASP A 169 -12.95 8.59 15.51
C ASP A 169 -13.52 9.33 14.30
N PRO A 170 -14.66 10.06 14.41
CA PRO A 170 -15.26 10.79 13.28
C PRO A 170 -14.36 11.88 12.68
N GLY A 171 -13.32 12.35 13.40
CA GLY A 171 -12.35 13.32 12.91
C GLY A 171 -11.45 12.79 11.79
N VAL A 172 -11.25 11.47 11.68
CA VAL A 172 -10.41 10.86 10.64
C VAL A 172 -11.14 10.83 9.30
N ALA A 173 -10.73 11.64 8.33
CA ALA A 173 -11.34 11.69 7.00
C ALA A 173 -10.75 10.66 6.03
N LEU A 174 -9.44 10.41 6.13
CA LEU A 174 -8.73 9.44 5.31
C LEU A 174 -7.54 8.84 6.05
N VAL A 175 -7.12 7.65 5.60
CA VAL A 175 -5.92 6.96 6.08
C VAL A 175 -5.01 6.69 4.89
N HIS A 176 -3.73 7.03 5.02
CA HIS A 176 -2.70 6.56 4.09
C HIS A 176 -2.03 5.34 4.68
N VAL A 177 -1.96 4.26 3.90
CA VAL A 177 -1.15 3.09 4.23
C VAL A 177 0.21 3.25 3.57
N ARG A 178 1.29 3.03 4.31
CA ARG A 178 2.67 3.21 3.85
C ARG A 178 3.54 2.01 4.23
N ALA A 179 4.60 1.78 3.45
CA ALA A 179 5.66 0.84 3.80
C ALA A 179 6.47 1.46 4.93
N VAL A 180 6.80 0.68 5.94
CA VAL A 180 7.74 1.11 6.98
C VAL A 180 9.17 1.05 6.45
N GLU A 181 9.46 0.03 5.64
CA GLU A 181 10.78 -0.29 5.11
C GLU A 181 11.36 0.85 4.26
N TYR A 182 10.49 1.56 3.54
CA TYR A 182 10.89 2.63 2.61
C TYR A 182 10.13 3.95 2.79
N GLY A 183 9.15 4.02 3.70
CA GLY A 183 8.29 5.20 3.90
C GLY A 183 7.30 5.52 2.77
N CYS A 184 7.33 4.75 1.67
CA CYS A 184 6.57 5.02 0.44
C CYS A 184 5.06 4.87 0.66
N PHE A 185 4.28 5.76 0.05
CA PHE A 185 2.82 5.69 0.00
C PHE A 185 2.35 4.42 -0.72
N HIS A 186 1.54 3.55 -0.10
CA HIS A 186 0.91 2.41 -0.78
C HIS A 186 -0.42 2.79 -1.41
N TYR A 187 -1.38 3.20 -0.60
CA TYR A 187 -2.72 3.58 -1.06
C TYR A 187 -3.43 4.43 -0.02
N GLU A 188 -4.50 5.07 -0.47
CA GLU A 188 -5.40 5.86 0.37
C GLU A 188 -6.68 5.05 0.62
N VAL A 189 -7.22 5.18 1.82
CA VAL A 189 -8.55 4.71 2.18
C VAL A 189 -9.32 5.89 2.73
N ARG A 190 -10.52 6.14 2.21
CA ARG A 190 -11.39 7.21 2.70
C ARG A 190 -12.42 6.66 3.67
N ARG A 191 -12.83 7.51 4.62
CA ARG A 191 -14.00 7.22 5.44
C ARG A 191 -15.19 6.92 4.51
N PRO A 192 -15.90 5.79 4.68
CA PRO A 192 -17.13 5.54 3.93
C PRO A 192 -18.14 6.65 4.24
N ALA A 193 -18.81 7.19 3.23
CA ALA A 193 -20.00 7.99 3.46
C ALA A 193 -20.98 7.15 4.29
N GLY A 194 -21.52 7.71 5.38
CA GLY A 194 -22.45 6.99 6.25
C GLY A 194 -23.53 6.32 5.42
N ARG A 195 -23.73 5.02 5.65
CA ARG A 195 -24.88 4.29 5.12
C ARG A 195 -26.16 4.78 5.76
#